data_AF-A0A2R6BHQ4-F1
#
_entry.id   AF-A0A2R6BHQ4-F1
#
_cell.length_a   1.000
_cell.length_b   1.000
_cell.length_c   1.000
_cell.angle_alpha   90.00
_cell.angle_beta   90.00
_cell.angle_gamma   90.00
#
_symmetry.space_group_name_H-M   'P 1'
#
loop_
_entity.id
_entity.type
_entity.pdbx_description
1 polymer ?
#
loop_
_entity_poly.entity_id
_entity_poly.type
_entity_poly.pdbx_seq_one_letter_code
_entity_poly.pdbx_strand_id
1 'polypeptide(L)'
;SPEFQALHSQVAQQVADRFYQARQRFLEGLANRSREKKPHRYLSLVYPQSGWKLSDIRDAGQGKNKKKRRARLYLSKIGFFTLILHRVFPENWVSQVCVKLYPPDRIHVISLVEQPETQVQAQKEPKKAVGVDLGIARLATLSSGWALPREPEAA
;
A
#
# COMPACT_ATOMS: atom_id res chain seq x y z
N SER A 1 21.82 -8.86 -18.74
CA SER A 1 22.92 -7.89 -18.81
C SER A 1 23.55 -7.78 -17.42
N PRO A 2 24.83 -7.37 -17.32
CA PRO A 2 25.55 -7.23 -16.04
C PRO A 2 24.85 -6.27 -15.06
N GLU A 3 24.22 -5.22 -15.59
CA GLU A 3 23.56 -4.16 -14.81
C GLU A 3 22.40 -4.67 -13.93
N PHE A 4 21.71 -5.73 -14.35
CA PHE A 4 20.61 -6.31 -13.56
C PHE A 4 21.06 -7.23 -12.43
N GLN A 5 22.34 -7.62 -12.37
CA GLN A 5 22.83 -8.48 -11.27
C GLN A 5 22.82 -7.77 -9.90
N ALA A 6 22.84 -6.44 -9.93
CA ALA A 6 22.70 -5.58 -8.76
C ALA A 6 21.26 -5.51 -8.23
N LEU A 7 20.26 -5.92 -9.03
CA LEU A 7 18.86 -5.92 -8.62
C LEU A 7 18.42 -7.33 -8.22
N HIS A 8 17.52 -7.40 -7.25
CA HIS A 8 16.81 -8.64 -6.97
C HIS A 8 15.96 -9.00 -8.19
N SER A 9 16.05 -10.24 -8.66
CA SER A 9 15.41 -10.68 -9.91
C SER A 9 13.91 -10.38 -9.95
N GLN A 10 13.21 -10.62 -8.84
CA GLN A 10 11.78 -10.34 -8.75
C GLN A 10 11.44 -8.84 -8.75
N VAL A 11 12.35 -7.99 -8.25
CA VAL A 11 12.16 -6.53 -8.31
C VAL A 11 12.29 -6.06 -9.76
N ALA A 12 13.23 -6.64 -10.52
CA ALA A 12 13.38 -6.35 -11.95
C ALA A 12 12.12 -6.79 -12.74
N GLN A 13 11.58 -7.97 -12.43
CA GLN A 13 10.30 -8.44 -12.99
C GLN A 13 9.16 -7.47 -12.68
N GLN A 14 9.00 -7.04 -11.43
CA GLN A 14 7.99 -6.05 -11.03
C GLN A 14 8.12 -4.69 -11.75
N VAL A 15 9.34 -4.28 -12.11
CA VAL A 15 9.55 -3.08 -12.92
C VAL A 15 9.09 -3.32 -14.36
N ALA A 16 9.45 -4.47 -14.95
CA ALA A 16 9.03 -4.85 -16.29
C ALA A 16 7.51 -4.97 -16.40
N ASP A 17 6.86 -5.63 -15.44
CA ASP A 17 5.40 -5.82 -15.41
C ASP A 17 4.67 -4.47 -15.39
N ARG A 18 5.12 -3.54 -14.54
CA ARG A 18 4.57 -2.17 -14.49
C ARG A 18 4.69 -1.45 -15.83
N PHE A 19 5.80 -1.65 -16.54
CA PHE A 19 5.99 -1.07 -17.86
C PHE A 19 5.03 -1.68 -18.90
N TYR A 20 4.93 -3.01 -18.95
CA TYR A 20 4.04 -3.71 -19.89
C TYR A 20 2.57 -3.39 -19.62
N GLN A 21 2.14 -3.37 -18.36
CA GLN A 21 0.77 -3.00 -17.99
C GLN A 21 0.44 -1.55 -18.39
N ALA A 22 1.37 -0.61 -18.19
CA ALA A 22 1.18 0.77 -18.61
C ALA A 22 1.06 0.89 -20.14
N ARG A 23 1.87 0.13 -20.88
CA ARG A 23 1.79 0.06 -22.34
C ARG A 23 0.47 -0.55 -22.81
N GLN A 24 0.02 -1.63 -22.20
CA GLN A 24 -1.24 -2.29 -22.54
C GLN A 24 -2.43 -1.35 -22.32
N ARG A 25 -2.49 -0.67 -21.17
CA ARG A 25 -3.53 0.34 -20.89
C ARG A 25 -3.55 1.49 -21.91
N PHE A 26 -2.39 1.89 -22.42
CA PHE A 26 -2.31 2.87 -23.49
C PHE A 26 -2.89 2.33 -24.81
N LEU A 27 -2.58 1.09 -25.18
CA LEU A 27 -3.12 0.44 -26.38
C LEU A 27 -4.64 0.21 -26.30
N GLU A 28 -5.15 -0.07 -25.10
CA GLU A 28 -6.59 -0.23 -24.82
C GLU A 28 -7.34 1.12 -24.74
N GLY A 29 -6.65 2.26 -24.84
CA GLY A 29 -7.25 3.59 -24.71
C GLY A 29 -7.70 3.95 -23.29
N LEU A 30 -7.36 3.14 -22.29
CA LEU A 30 -7.71 3.36 -20.87
C LEU A 30 -6.80 4.39 -20.18
N ALA A 31 -5.63 4.65 -20.75
CA ALA A 31 -4.66 5.60 -20.21
C ALA A 31 -3.92 6.36 -21.33
N ASN A 32 -3.48 7.57 -21.02
CA ASN A 32 -2.57 8.32 -21.90
C ASN A 32 -1.20 7.62 -21.99
N ARG A 33 -0.47 7.92 -23.08
CA ARG A 33 0.89 7.42 -23.29
C ARG A 33 1.78 7.75 -22.09
N SER A 34 2.39 6.72 -21.51
CA SER A 34 3.35 6.91 -20.42
C SER A 34 4.54 7.72 -20.95
N ARG A 35 4.95 8.73 -20.18
CA ARG A 35 6.14 9.53 -20.49
C ARG A 35 7.36 8.85 -19.89
N GLU A 36 8.41 8.72 -20.68
CA GLU A 36 9.72 8.29 -20.18
C GLU A 36 10.18 9.24 -19.07
N LYS A 37 10.63 8.65 -17.96
CA LYS A 37 11.12 9.40 -16.81
C LYS A 37 12.64 9.49 -16.88
N LYS A 38 13.19 10.64 -16.49
CA LYS A 38 14.64 10.79 -16.26
C LYS A 38 15.08 9.82 -15.15
N PRO A 39 16.32 9.29 -15.17
CA PRO A 39 16.80 8.30 -14.20
C PRO A 39 16.54 8.68 -12.73
N HIS A 40 16.77 9.93 -12.34
CA HIS A 40 16.54 10.43 -10.97
C HIS A 40 15.06 10.56 -10.56
N ARG A 41 14.11 10.25 -11.46
CA ARG A 41 12.66 10.26 -11.19
C ARG A 41 12.10 8.86 -10.90
N TYR A 42 12.93 7.82 -10.98
CA TYR A 42 12.57 6.48 -10.53
C TYR A 42 12.83 6.37 -9.03
N LEU A 43 11.78 6.64 -8.25
CA LEU A 43 11.88 6.80 -6.80
C LEU A 43 11.25 5.65 -6.01
N SER A 44 10.88 4.53 -6.66
CA SER A 44 10.29 3.40 -5.94
C SER A 44 10.69 2.04 -6.45
N LEU A 45 10.94 1.13 -5.51
CA LEU A 45 11.18 -0.29 -5.74
C LEU A 45 10.11 -1.10 -5.00
N VAL A 46 9.59 -2.11 -5.68
CA VAL A 46 8.56 -2.99 -5.13
C VAL A 46 9.16 -4.38 -5.00
N TYR A 47 9.23 -4.86 -3.77
CA TYR A 47 9.55 -6.23 -3.44
C TYR A 47 8.22 -7.00 -3.29
N PRO A 48 8.02 -8.13 -3.98
CA PRO A 48 6.84 -8.96 -3.79
C PRO A 48 6.93 -9.73 -2.47
N GLN A 49 6.31 -10.91 -2.36
CA GLN A 49 6.32 -11.71 -1.12
C GLN A 49 7.70 -12.17 -0.65
N SER A 50 8.75 -12.05 -1.48
CA SER A 50 10.11 -12.42 -1.08
C SER A 50 11.16 -11.34 -1.42
N GLY A 51 12.38 -11.56 -0.93
CA GLY A 51 13.48 -10.61 -1.07
C GLY A 51 13.49 -9.50 -0.02
N TRP A 52 12.66 -9.59 1.01
CA TRP A 52 12.69 -8.72 2.18
C TRP A 52 12.48 -9.52 3.47
N LYS A 53 12.94 -8.99 4.60
CA LYS A 53 12.71 -9.59 5.92
C LYS A 53 12.67 -8.51 6.99
N LEU A 54 11.68 -8.57 7.88
CA LEU A 54 11.63 -7.71 9.05
C LEU A 54 12.30 -8.41 10.24
N SER A 55 13.17 -7.70 10.97
CA SER A 55 13.85 -8.24 12.14
C SER A 55 14.03 -7.17 13.22
N ASP A 56 14.51 -7.59 14.39
CA ASP A 56 14.86 -6.69 15.52
C ASP A 56 13.73 -5.72 15.90
N ILE A 57 12.49 -6.21 15.94
CA ILE A 57 11.35 -5.40 16.38
C ILE A 57 11.49 -5.16 17.89
N ARG A 58 11.73 -3.91 18.28
CA ARG A 58 11.87 -3.49 19.67
C ARG A 58 10.99 -2.29 19.93
N ASP A 59 10.41 -2.23 21.13
CA ASP A 59 9.66 -1.05 21.55
C ASP A 59 10.62 0.14 21.66
N ALA A 60 10.26 1.24 21.00
CA ALA A 60 11.09 2.42 20.91
C ALA A 60 10.30 3.62 21.43
N GLY A 61 10.29 3.77 22.75
CA GLY A 61 9.72 4.93 23.43
C GLY A 61 10.06 4.95 24.92
N GLN A 62 10.49 6.09 25.42
CA GLN A 62 10.49 6.39 26.86
C GLN A 62 9.13 7.01 27.25
N GLY A 63 8.56 6.58 28.38
CA GLY A 63 7.36 7.19 28.96
C GLY A 63 6.04 6.88 28.22
N LYS A 64 5.15 7.88 28.11
CA LYS A 64 3.77 7.75 27.55
C LYS A 64 3.72 7.46 26.04
N ASN A 65 4.86 7.46 25.34
CA ASN A 65 4.99 7.24 23.89
C ASN A 65 5.34 5.78 23.50
N LYS A 66 4.84 4.78 24.23
CA LYS A 66 5.02 3.33 23.98
C LYS A 66 4.46 2.82 22.63
N LYS A 67 3.92 3.69 21.77
CA LYS A 67 3.26 3.29 20.51
C LYS A 67 4.21 3.14 19.32
N LYS A 68 5.46 3.61 19.42
CA LYS A 68 6.45 3.52 18.34
C LYS A 68 7.35 2.33 18.55
N ARG A 69 7.57 1.54 17.50
CA ARG A 69 8.50 0.42 17.51
C ARG A 69 9.61 0.67 16.51
N ARG A 70 10.85 0.35 16.86
CA ARG A 70 11.95 0.31 15.90
C ARG A 70 12.08 -1.10 15.38
N ALA A 71 12.34 -1.22 14.08
CA ALA A 71 12.59 -2.51 13.43
C ALA A 71 13.67 -2.34 12.37
N ARG A 72 14.28 -3.45 11.96
CA ARG A 72 15.22 -3.51 10.84
C ARG A 72 14.57 -4.20 9.65
N LEU A 73 14.53 -3.53 8.51
CA LEU A 73 14.14 -4.14 7.24
C LEU A 73 15.39 -4.54 6.49
N TYR A 74 15.51 -5.82 6.18
CA TYR A 74 16.44 -6.31 5.18
C TYR A 74 15.78 -6.28 3.81
N LEU A 75 16.49 -5.79 2.81
CA LEU A 75 16.14 -5.83 1.40
C LEU A 75 17.25 -6.55 0.63
N SER A 76 16.89 -7.59 -0.10
CA SER A 76 17.83 -8.36 -0.91
C SER A 76 18.50 -7.44 -1.94
N LYS A 77 19.82 -7.61 -2.08
CA LYS A 77 20.74 -6.79 -2.92
C LYS A 77 20.94 -5.33 -2.50
N ILE A 78 20.19 -4.82 -1.51
CA ILE A 78 20.36 -3.45 -1.02
C ILE A 78 20.97 -3.43 0.39
N GLY A 79 20.47 -4.26 1.31
CA GLY A 79 20.96 -4.34 2.69
C GLY A 79 19.90 -3.98 3.73
N PHE A 80 20.35 -3.48 4.89
CA PHE A 80 19.50 -3.24 6.06
C PHE A 80 19.15 -1.75 6.24
N PHE A 81 17.91 -1.49 6.64
CA PHE A 81 17.39 -0.16 6.97
C PHE A 81 16.72 -0.18 8.35
N THR A 82 16.87 0.89 9.10
CA THR A 82 16.12 1.04 10.37
C THR A 82 14.83 1.79 10.10
N LEU A 83 13.70 1.23 10.54
CA LEU A 83 12.36 1.76 10.35
C LEU A 83 11.76 2.13 11.71
N ILE A 84 10.84 3.08 11.69
CA ILE A 84 9.90 3.32 12.79
C ILE A 84 8.54 2.80 12.35
N LEU A 85 8.06 1.76 13.03
CA LEU A 85 6.73 1.22 12.85
C LEU A 85 5.76 1.98 13.77
N HIS A 86 4.72 2.53 13.16
CA HIS A 86 3.65 3.24 13.86
C HIS A 86 2.55 2.31 14.39
N ARG A 87 2.51 1.06 13.92
CA ARG A 87 1.51 0.04 14.25
C ARG A 87 2.18 -1.33 14.34
N VAL A 88 1.44 -2.31 14.85
CA VAL A 88 1.85 -3.72 14.79
C VAL A 88 1.95 -4.13 13.32
N PHE A 89 3.06 -4.79 12.95
CA PHE A 89 3.34 -5.20 11.58
C PHE A 89 2.82 -6.62 11.33
N PRO A 90 1.82 -6.83 10.45
CA PRO A 90 1.22 -8.14 10.22
C PRO A 90 2.00 -8.93 9.15
N GLU A 91 3.21 -9.40 9.49
CA GLU A 91 4.15 -10.02 8.53
C GLU A 91 3.53 -11.13 7.66
N ASN A 92 2.72 -12.01 8.25
CA ASN A 92 2.10 -13.15 7.56
C ASN A 92 1.10 -12.78 6.46
N TRP A 93 0.59 -11.54 6.48
CA TRP A 93 -0.41 -11.06 5.52
C TRP A 93 0.17 -10.04 4.54
N VAL A 94 1.47 -9.76 4.60
CA VAL A 94 2.09 -8.80 3.67
C VAL A 94 2.31 -9.48 2.33
N SER A 95 1.63 -8.98 1.29
CA SER A 95 1.81 -9.46 -0.08
C SER A 95 2.95 -8.73 -0.80
N GLN A 96 3.17 -7.45 -0.52
CA GLN A 96 4.20 -6.63 -1.17
C GLN A 96 4.78 -5.57 -0.23
N VAL A 97 6.05 -5.24 -0.44
CA VAL A 97 6.74 -4.13 0.23
C VAL A 97 7.28 -3.16 -0.82
N CYS A 98 6.70 -1.95 -0.83
CA CYS A 98 7.12 -0.85 -1.69
C CYS A 98 7.98 0.12 -0.89
N VAL A 99 9.22 0.31 -1.34
CA VAL A 99 10.15 1.31 -0.78
C VAL A 99 10.09 2.51 -1.69
N LYS A 100 9.67 3.66 -1.14
CA LYS A 100 9.51 4.90 -1.87
C LYS A 100 10.39 5.99 -1.29
N LEU A 101 11.23 6.55 -2.14
CA LEU A 101 12.09 7.69 -1.87
C LEU A 101 11.29 8.98 -2.11
N TYR A 102 11.24 9.85 -1.12
CA TYR A 102 10.70 11.20 -1.19
C TYR A 102 11.83 12.20 -0.94
N PRO A 103 12.35 12.85 -2.00
CA PRO A 103 13.33 13.91 -1.85
C PRO A 103 12.79 15.04 -0.95
N PRO A 104 13.61 15.66 -0.09
CA PRO A 104 15.07 15.56 -0.05
C PRO A 104 15.62 14.29 0.63
N ASP A 105 14.96 13.66 1.61
CA ASP A 105 15.59 12.55 2.38
C ASP A 105 14.61 11.59 3.09
N ARG A 106 13.33 11.54 2.70
CA ARG A 106 12.36 10.68 3.38
C ARG A 106 12.18 9.36 2.65
N ILE A 107 12.53 8.26 3.30
CA ILE A 107 12.24 6.91 2.81
C ILE A 107 10.98 6.41 3.51
N HIS A 108 9.96 6.09 2.72
CA HIS A 108 8.74 5.47 3.20
C HIS A 108 8.67 4.02 2.74
N VAL A 109 8.46 3.12 3.69
CA VAL A 109 8.17 1.72 3.40
C VAL A 109 6.66 1.52 3.51
N ILE A 110 6.05 1.13 2.41
CA ILE A 110 4.61 0.91 2.25
C ILE A 110 4.41 -0.58 2.07
N SER A 111 3.70 -1.22 3.00
CA SER A 111 3.38 -2.64 2.92
C SER A 111 1.94 -2.81 2.46
N LEU A 112 1.75 -3.60 1.41
CA LEU A 112 0.43 -4.07 0.99
C LEU A 112 0.10 -5.30 1.83
N VAL A 113 -1.00 -5.24 2.57
CA VAL A 113 -1.46 -6.32 3.43
C VAL A 113 -2.74 -6.88 2.82
N GLU A 114 -2.69 -8.15 2.43
CA GLU A 114 -3.85 -8.90 1.97
C GLU A 114 -4.40 -9.65 3.17
N GLN A 115 -5.45 -9.10 3.77
CA GLN A 115 -6.15 -9.82 4.82
C GLN A 115 -6.94 -10.94 4.16
N PRO A 116 -6.89 -12.18 4.69
CA PRO A 116 -7.81 -13.21 4.25
C PRO A 116 -9.21 -12.63 4.41
N GLU A 117 -10.06 -12.84 3.40
CA GLU A 117 -11.48 -12.58 3.57
C GLU A 117 -11.88 -13.33 4.84
N THR A 118 -12.13 -12.57 5.92
CA THR A 118 -12.81 -13.14 7.07
C THR A 118 -14.08 -13.64 6.44
N GLN A 119 -14.28 -14.96 6.42
CA GLN A 119 -15.54 -15.54 6.01
C GLN A 119 -16.57 -14.75 6.79
N VAL A 120 -17.22 -13.80 6.13
CA VAL A 120 -18.29 -13.01 6.72
C VAL A 120 -19.31 -14.11 6.89
N GLN A 121 -19.32 -14.71 8.10
CA GLN A 121 -20.03 -15.94 8.43
C GLN A 121 -21.30 -15.89 7.65
N ALA A 122 -21.44 -16.74 6.62
CA ALA A 122 -22.41 -16.57 5.54
C ALA A 122 -23.67 -16.00 6.15
N GLN A 123 -23.82 -14.67 6.07
CA GLN A 123 -24.88 -14.04 6.83
C GLN A 123 -26.12 -14.61 6.19
N LYS A 124 -26.94 -15.31 7.00
CA LYS A 124 -28.26 -15.82 6.61
C LYS A 124 -28.84 -14.84 5.61
N GLU A 125 -29.35 -15.35 4.48
CA GLU A 125 -29.90 -14.56 3.37
C GLU A 125 -30.38 -13.19 3.84
N PRO A 126 -29.86 -12.10 3.26
CA PRO A 126 -30.08 -10.76 3.78
C PRO A 126 -31.57 -10.54 3.96
N LYS A 127 -32.01 -10.51 5.22
CA LYS A 127 -33.45 -10.48 5.58
C LYS A 127 -34.17 -9.24 5.06
N LYS A 128 -33.41 -8.20 4.68
CA LYS A 128 -33.93 -6.91 4.24
C LYS A 128 -32.96 -6.28 3.23
N ALA A 129 -33.43 -6.07 2.01
CA ALA A 129 -32.75 -5.21 1.05
C ALA A 129 -32.90 -3.75 1.50
N VAL A 130 -31.79 -3.01 1.53
CA VAL A 130 -31.78 -1.57 1.84
C VAL A 130 -31.14 -0.85 0.66
N GLY A 131 -31.88 0.08 0.05
CA GLY A 131 -31.36 0.96 -0.98
C GLY A 131 -30.53 2.08 -0.37
N VAL A 132 -29.42 2.42 -1.01
CA VAL A 132 -28.55 3.54 -0.63
C VAL A 132 -28.61 4.58 -1.73
N ASP A 133 -29.06 5.79 -1.42
CA ASP A 133 -29.04 6.95 -2.32
C ASP A 133 -27.99 7.96 -1.85
N LEU A 134 -27.16 8.46 -2.76
CA LEU A 134 -26.12 9.45 -2.48
C LEU A 134 -26.58 10.80 -3.01
N GLY A 135 -26.85 11.74 -2.11
CA GLY A 135 -27.45 13.02 -2.43
C GLY A 135 -26.50 14.21 -2.32
N ILE A 136 -26.96 15.36 -2.82
CA ILE A 136 -26.25 16.63 -2.67
C ILE A 136 -26.50 17.22 -1.28
N ALA A 137 -27.76 17.21 -0.83
CA ALA A 137 -28.19 17.76 0.46
C ALA A 137 -27.81 16.87 1.65
N ARG A 138 -27.74 15.55 1.45
CA ARG A 138 -27.36 14.55 2.45
C ARG A 138 -26.37 13.60 1.82
N LEU A 139 -25.30 13.24 2.53
CA LEU A 139 -24.24 12.41 1.98
C LEU A 139 -24.77 11.04 1.56
N ALA A 140 -25.60 10.42 2.40
CA ALA A 140 -26.25 9.15 2.09
C ALA A 140 -27.63 9.08 2.75
N THR A 141 -28.62 8.54 2.04
CA THR A 141 -29.95 8.23 2.57
C THR A 141 -30.26 6.76 2.32
N LEU A 142 -30.73 6.07 3.37
CA LEU A 142 -31.11 4.67 3.31
C LEU A 142 -32.63 4.54 3.18
N SER A 143 -33.11 3.56 2.43
CA SER A 143 -34.56 3.23 2.37
C SER A 143 -35.13 2.76 3.72
N SER A 144 -34.29 2.49 4.70
CA SER A 144 -34.66 2.25 6.10
C SER A 144 -35.07 3.52 6.85
N GLY A 145 -34.97 4.71 6.24
CA GLY A 145 -35.28 6.01 6.83
C GLY A 145 -34.10 6.69 7.54
N TRP A 146 -32.96 5.99 7.66
CA TRP A 146 -31.74 6.58 8.21
C TRP A 146 -31.04 7.45 7.16
N ALA A 147 -30.46 8.57 7.59
CA ALA A 147 -29.70 9.45 6.71
C ALA A 147 -28.42 9.97 7.39
N LEU A 148 -27.33 9.99 6.61
CA LEU A 148 -26.06 10.58 6.99
C LEU A 148 -26.03 12.04 6.54
N PRO A 149 -26.00 13.02 7.45
CA PRO A 149 -25.79 14.40 7.08
C PRO A 149 -24.41 14.57 6.48
N ARG A 150 -24.26 15.56 5.59
CA ARG A 150 -22.94 16.03 5.20
C ARG A 150 -22.32 16.73 6.42
N GLU A 151 -21.04 16.50 6.71
CA GLU A 151 -20.36 17.27 7.76
C GLU A 151 -20.58 18.78 7.51
N PRO A 152 -20.76 19.60 8.57
CA PRO A 152 -20.88 21.03 8.37
C PRO A 152 -19.59 21.55 7.73
N GLU A 153 -19.71 22.36 6.68
CA GLU A 153 -18.59 23.17 6.20
C GLU A 153 -18.07 23.97 7.41
N ALA A 154 -16.83 23.71 7.80
CA ALA A 154 -16.14 24.55 8.76
C ALA A 154 -16.02 25.94 8.12
N ALA A 155 -16.86 26.87 8.58
CA ALA A 155 -16.80 28.28 8.26
C ALA A 155 -15.58 28.94 8.91
#